data_AF-A0A1I4TAC4-F1
#
_entry.id   AF-A0A1I4TAC4-F1
#
_cell.length_a   1.000
_cell.length_b   1.000
_cell.length_c   1.000
_cell.angle_alpha   90.00
_cell.angle_beta   90.00
_cell.angle_gamma   90.00
#
_symmetry.space_group_name_H-M   'P 1'
#
loop_
_entity.id
_entity.type
_entity.pdbx_description
1 polymer ?
#
loop_
_entity_poly.entity_id
_entity_poly.type
_entity_poly.pdbx_seq_one_letter_code
_entity_poly.pdbx_strand_id
1 'polypeptide(L)' 'MFLELVRKLFIRVQLFMTRSEGASAIEYALIIAMVALVVISFVTPMGGAIKTTFNSLLTQMGAPAVP' A
#
# COMPACT_ATOMS: atom_id res chain seq x y z
N MET A 1 -36.91 25.96 -10.01
CA MET A 1 -35.96 25.13 -10.79
C MET A 1 -34.56 25.11 -10.17
N PHE A 2 -33.96 26.27 -9.85
CA PHE A 2 -32.63 26.33 -9.21
C PHE A 2 -32.59 25.73 -7.79
N LEU A 3 -33.57 26.05 -6.94
CA LEU A 3 -33.65 25.53 -5.57
C LEU A 3 -33.80 23.99 -5.51
N GLU A 4 -34.48 23.42 -6.51
CA GLU A 4 -34.61 21.98 -6.68
C GLU A 4 -33.28 21.29 -6.98
N LEU A 5 -32.44 21.95 -7.77
CA LEU A 5 -31.10 21.47 -8.09
C LEU A 5 -30.21 21.49 -6.85
N VAL A 6 -30.21 22.59 -6.09
CA VAL A 6 -29.46 22.72 -4.83
C VAL A 6 -29.90 21.65 -3.81
N ARG A 7 -31.22 21.45 -3.66
CA ARG A 7 -31.78 20.42 -2.77
C ARG A 7 -31.34 19.00 -3.17
N LYS A 8 -31.40 18.67 -4.47
CA LYS A 8 -30.94 17.36 -4.98
C LYS A 8 -29.46 17.16 -4.73
N LEU A 9 -28.65 18.20 -4.90
CA LEU A 9 -27.21 18.17 -4.64
C LEU A 9 -26.93 17.94 -3.15
N PHE A 10 -27.61 18.67 -2.28
CA PHE A 10 -27.48 18.53 -0.82
C PHE A 10 -27.82 17.10 -0.35
N ILE A 11 -28.92 16.53 -0.83
CA ILE A 11 -29.33 15.15 -0.50
C ILE A 11 -28.31 14.13 -1.04
N ARG A 12 -27.80 14.31 -2.26
CA ARG A 12 -26.79 13.40 -2.84
C ARG A 12 -25.49 13.41 -2.04
N VAL A 13 -25.03 14.60 -1.62
CA VAL A 13 -23.84 14.73 -0.77
C VAL A 13 -24.08 14.08 0.59
N GLN A 14 -25.23 14.32 1.21
CA GLN A 14 -25.59 13.69 2.49
C GLN A 14 -25.63 12.16 2.37
N LEU A 15 -26.26 11.62 1.33
CA LEU A 15 -26.31 10.17 1.07
C LEU A 15 -24.92 9.59 0.84
N PHE A 16 -24.04 10.30 0.12
CA PHE A 16 -22.67 9.86 -0.08
C PHE A 16 -21.88 9.81 1.23
N MET A 17 -22.01 10.82 2.08
CA MET A 17 -21.34 10.86 3.39
C MET A 17 -21.90 9.85 4.40
N THR A 18 -23.18 9.46 4.26
CA THR A 18 -23.85 8.50 5.15
C THR A 18 -23.75 7.06 4.64
N ARG A 19 -23.18 6.84 3.45
CA ARG A 19 -22.95 5.49 2.92
C ARG A 19 -21.81 4.83 3.69
N SER A 20 -22.17 3.88 4.55
CA SER A 20 -21.22 3.05 5.32
C SER A 20 -21.02 1.66 4.68
N GLU A 21 -21.49 1.46 3.45
CA GLU A 21 -21.21 0.27 2.66
C GLU A 21 -19.75 0.31 2.22
N GLY A 22 -18.87 -0.31 3.03
CA GLY A 22 -17.49 -0.56 2.63
C GLY A 22 -17.42 -1.57 1.47
N ALA A 23 -16.23 -1.72 0.88
CA ALA A 23 -15.99 -2.79 -0.08
C ALA A 23 -16.27 -4.15 0.58
N SER A 24 -16.63 -5.16 -0.20
CA SER A 24 -16.82 -6.50 0.35
C SER A 24 -15.53 -6.99 0.99
N ALA A 25 -15.60 -7.79 2.05
CA ALA A 25 -14.41 -8.32 2.73
C ALA A 25 -13.44 -9.02 1.76
N ILE A 26 -13.98 -9.66 0.71
CA ILE A 26 -13.18 -10.30 -0.34
C ILE A 26 -12.40 -9.31 -1.22
N GLU A 27 -12.93 -8.10 -1.42
CA GLU A 27 -12.29 -7.06 -2.22
C GLU A 27 -11.16 -6.40 -1.45
N TYR A 28 -11.35 -6.14 -0.15
CA TYR A 28 -10.26 -5.65 0.71
C TYR A 28 -9.12 -6.68 0.81
N ALA A 29 -9.45 -7.97 0.92
CA ALA A 29 -8.43 -9.03 0.92
C ALA A 29 -7.62 -9.05 -0.39
N LEU A 30 -8.28 -8.86 -1.54
CA LEU A 30 -7.61 -8.78 -2.83
C LEU A 30 -6.68 -7.56 -2.92
N ILE A 31 -7.13 -6.39 -2.47
CA ILE A 31 -6.30 -5.17 -2.47
C ILE A 31 -5.04 -5.38 -1.62
N ILE A 32 -5.19 -5.93 -0.41
CA ILE A 32 -4.07 -6.22 0.48
C ILE A 32 -3.09 -7.19 -0.18
N ALA A 33 -3.58 -8.24 -0.86
CA ALA A 33 -2.73 -9.19 -1.57
C ALA A 33 -1.92 -8.53 -2.69
N MET A 34 -2.54 -7.63 -3.46
CA MET A 34 -1.85 -6.91 -4.54
C MET A 34 -0.78 -5.96 -4.00
N VAL A 35 -1.08 -5.21 -2.94
CA VAL A 35 -0.10 -4.32 -2.29
C VAL A 35 1.06 -5.14 -1.71
N ALA A 36 0.76 -6.26 -1.03
CA ALA A 36 1.79 -7.14 -0.47
C ALA A 36 2.72 -7.70 -1.56
N LEU A 37 2.17 -8.10 -2.70
CA LEU A 37 2.95 -8.58 -3.84
C LEU A 37 3.92 -7.51 -4.36
N VAL A 38 3.44 -6.28 -4.51
CA VAL A 38 4.27 -5.14 -4.92
C VAL A 38 5.35 -4.85 -3.87
N VAL A 39 5.02 -4.85 -2.59
CA VAL A 39 6.02 -4.58 -1.54
C VAL A 39 7.11 -5.64 -1.55
N ILE A 40 6.76 -6.93 -1.61
CA ILE A 40 7.74 -8.02 -1.63
C ILE A 40 8.64 -7.94 -2.86
N SER A 41 8.09 -7.60 -4.03
CA SER A 41 8.86 -7.53 -5.28
C SER A 41 9.99 -6.49 -5.25
N PHE A 42 9.84 -5.42 -4.46
CA PHE A 42 10.86 -4.38 -4.30
C PHE A 42 11.72 -4.53 -3.03
N VAL A 43 11.12 -4.92 -1.90
CA VAL A 43 11.83 -4.97 -0.62
C VAL A 43 12.87 -6.09 -0.59
N THR A 44 12.58 -7.27 -1.14
CA THR A 44 13.51 -8.39 -1.16
C THR A 44 14.82 -8.08 -1.92
N PRO A 45 14.80 -7.62 -3.19
CA PRO A 45 16.04 -7.30 -3.90
C PRO A 45 16.78 -6.12 -3.28
N MET A 46 16.06 -5.12 -2.74
CA MET A 46 16.67 -4.00 -2.03
C MET A 46 17.42 -4.47 -0.77
N GLY A 47 16.80 -5.32 0.04
CA GLY A 47 17.44 -5.93 1.20
C GLY A 47 18.68 -6.75 0.81
N GLY A 48 18.60 -7.48 -0.30
CA GLY A 48 19.74 -8.19 -0.88
C GLY A 48 20.90 -7.25 -1.24
N ALA A 49 20.63 -6.15 -1.95
CA ALA A 49 21.64 -5.18 -2.36
C ALA A 49 22.32 -4.49 -1.16
N ILE A 50 21.54 -4.11 -0.14
CA ILE A 50 22.06 -3.54 1.11
C ILE A 50 22.98 -4.55 1.79
N LYS A 51 22.51 -5.80 1.94
CA LYS A 51 23.28 -6.88 2.55
C LYS A 51 24.59 -7.16 1.81
N THR A 52 24.56 -7.20 0.48
CA THR A 52 25.76 -7.36 -0.35
C THR A 52 26.76 -6.23 -0.11
N THR A 53 26.29 -4.99 -0.02
CA THR A 53 27.14 -3.82 0.24
C THR A 53 27.84 -3.94 1.59
N PHE A 54 27.11 -4.22 2.66
CA PHE A 54 27.69 -4.38 3.99
C PHE A 54 28.60 -5.60 4.11
N ASN A 55 28.24 -6.72 3.49
CA ASN A 55 29.12 -7.90 3.46
C ASN A 55 30.42 -7.61 2.72
N SER A 56 30.39 -6.81 1.64
CA SER A 56 31.61 -6.37 0.97
C SER A 56 32.51 -5.57 1.91
N LEU A 57 31.94 -4.62 2.67
CA LEU A 57 32.69 -3.87 3.67
C LEU A 57 33.28 -4.76 4.78
N LEU A 58 32.49 -5.70 5.32
CA LEU A 58 32.96 -6.65 6.32
C LEU A 58 34.16 -7.48 5.81
N THR A 59 34.07 -7.99 4.58
CA THR A 59 35.17 -8.77 3.99
C THR A 59 36.44 -7.94 3.79
N GLN A 60 36.32 -6.66 3.43
CA GLN A 60 37.45 -5.74 3.33
C GLN A 60 38.10 -5.44 4.69
N MET A 61 37.32 -5.52 5.78
CA MET A 61 37.80 -5.36 7.16
C MET A 61 38.35 -6.67 7.76
N GLY A 62 38.38 -7.77 7.00
CA GLY A 62 38.84 -9.08 7.47
C GLY A 62 37.82 -9.84 8.33
N ALA A 63 36.59 -9.35 8.42
CA ALA A 63 35.50 -10.05 9.09
C ALA A 63 34.75 -10.97 8.09
N PRO A 64 34.23 -12.13 8.55
CA PRO A 64 33.45 -13.00 7.68
C PRO A 64 32.10 -12.36 7.32
N ALA A 65 31.61 -12.67 6.11
CA ALA A 65 30.29 -12.23 5.65
C ALA A 65 29.17 -12.88 6.49
N VAL A 66 28.09 -12.12 6.72
CA VAL A 66 26.91 -12.56 7.47
C VAL A 66 25.87 -13.16 6.52
N PRO A 67 25.30 -14.34 6.85
CA PRO A 67 24.37 -15.08 6.00
C PRO A 67 23.03 -14.39 5.83
#